data_AF-A0AAW0NY39-F1
#
_entry.id   AF-A0AAW0NY39-F1
#
_cell.length_a   1.000
_cell.length_b   1.000
_cell.length_c   1.000
_cell.angle_alpha   90.00
_cell.angle_beta   90.00
_cell.angle_gamma   90.00
#
_symmetry.space_group_name_H-M   'P 1'
#
loop_
_entity.id
_entity.type
_entity.pdbx_description
1 polymer ?
#
loop_
_entity_poly.entity_id
_entity_poly.type
_entity_poly.pdbx_seq_one_letter_code
_entity_poly.pdbx_strand_id
1 'polypeptide(L)'
;MGFKQTPNQNQTGEMRTTMLALILGLVIFATPSHQIPLTMMEESVDDMYEKCSAEMAAKVDSYYFPEEIKNNNFKNAWNLAKSFAKTKYKNRPDKELTLNQVQAIYVYTQEFPKLYEEFNAIVRDGKAKYTTPAFPYHALHFWLTTALQIISKNKPCQTTYRRSRDKFTGQENQEMRFEFYSGKSESEILIPPYEKFKIIKAVDGSYEELKDCKKVYVIKSTGKTSNLDCKAI
;
A
#
# COMPACT_ATOMS: atom_id res chain seq x y z
N MET A 1 -3.42 -6.04 15.68
CA MET A 1 -3.40 -7.23 14.81
C MET A 1 -2.07 -7.29 14.05
N GLY A 2 -1.70 -8.47 13.56
CA GLY A 2 -0.49 -8.67 12.77
C GLY A 2 -0.81 -9.24 11.39
N PHE A 3 0.03 -8.96 10.43
CA PHE A 3 0.01 -9.55 9.10
C PHE A 3 1.36 -10.21 8.86
N LYS A 4 1.34 -11.49 8.44
CA LYS A 4 2.51 -12.16 7.87
C LYS A 4 2.26 -12.31 6.37
N GLN A 5 3.13 -11.74 5.56
CA GLN A 5 3.01 -11.74 4.11
C GLN A 5 4.01 -12.74 3.54
N THR A 6 3.55 -13.73 2.77
CA THR A 6 4.41 -14.79 2.25
C THR A 6 4.44 -14.82 0.71
N PRO A 7 5.58 -15.18 0.10
CA PRO A 7 5.69 -15.47 -1.32
C PRO A 7 4.80 -16.62 -1.79
N ASN A 8 4.57 -16.71 -3.10
CA ASN A 8 3.80 -17.80 -3.67
C ASN A 8 4.61 -19.12 -3.69
N GLN A 9 4.25 -20.10 -2.84
CA GLN A 9 4.63 -21.51 -3.00
C GLN A 9 3.37 -22.38 -3.16
N ASN A 10 3.33 -23.17 -4.23
CA ASN A 10 2.29 -24.15 -4.49
C ASN A 10 2.30 -25.25 -3.42
N GLN A 11 1.17 -25.45 -2.73
CA GLN A 11 0.63 -26.78 -2.41
C GLN A 11 -0.78 -26.68 -1.79
N THR A 12 -1.57 -27.68 -2.17
CA THR A 12 -2.99 -27.93 -1.96
C THR A 12 -3.27 -28.70 -0.66
N GLY A 13 -4.45 -28.48 -0.06
CA GLY A 13 -5.02 -29.33 0.97
C GLY A 13 -6.48 -28.98 1.27
N GLU A 14 -7.40 -29.91 1.02
CA GLU A 14 -8.82 -29.87 1.38
C GLU A 14 -9.05 -30.30 2.85
N MET A 15 -10.06 -29.74 3.53
CA MET A 15 -11.21 -30.52 4.05
C MET A 15 -12.31 -29.64 4.64
N ARG A 16 -13.56 -30.09 4.45
CA ARG A 16 -14.84 -29.54 4.92
C ARG A 16 -15.10 -29.89 6.40
N THR A 17 -15.93 -29.11 7.11
CA THR A 17 -17.31 -29.47 7.56
C THR A 17 -17.86 -28.43 8.56
N THR A 18 -19.17 -28.19 8.42
CA THR A 18 -20.09 -27.32 9.17
C THR A 18 -20.37 -27.75 10.63
N MET A 19 -20.69 -26.79 11.51
CA MET A 19 -21.71 -26.99 12.56
C MET A 19 -22.36 -25.67 12.99
N LEU A 20 -23.70 -25.68 13.01
CA LEU A 20 -24.59 -24.64 13.53
C LEU A 20 -24.68 -24.72 15.06
N ALA A 21 -24.76 -23.57 15.74
CA ALA A 21 -25.33 -23.46 17.08
C ALA A 21 -26.09 -22.14 17.22
N LEU A 22 -27.41 -22.26 17.43
CA LEU A 22 -28.32 -21.19 17.83
C LEU A 22 -28.22 -21.01 19.34
N ILE A 23 -27.82 -19.82 19.80
CA ILE A 23 -27.99 -19.42 21.21
C ILE A 23 -28.67 -18.07 21.23
N LEU A 24 -29.92 -18.07 21.71
CA LEU A 24 -30.72 -16.90 22.01
C LEU A 24 -30.21 -16.32 23.33
N GLY A 25 -29.65 -15.12 23.32
CA GLY A 25 -29.09 -14.48 24.51
C GLY A 25 -29.20 -12.96 24.45
N LEU A 26 -29.70 -12.41 25.55
CA LEU A 26 -29.90 -10.98 25.89
C LEU A 26 -29.09 -9.97 25.06
N VAL A 27 -29.81 -9.07 24.39
CA VAL A 27 -29.25 -7.89 23.73
C VAL A 27 -28.78 -6.90 24.79
N ILE A 28 -27.55 -7.09 25.26
CA ILE A 28 -26.74 -5.98 25.77
C ILE A 28 -26.31 -5.22 24.50
N PHE A 29 -26.71 -3.96 24.36
CA PHE A 29 -26.18 -3.09 23.30
C PHE A 29 -24.69 -2.83 23.58
N ALA A 30 -23.85 -3.81 23.23
CA ALA A 30 -22.44 -3.60 23.07
C ALA A 30 -22.28 -2.63 21.90
N THR A 31 -21.65 -1.48 22.16
CA THR A 31 -21.23 -0.58 21.10
C THR A 31 -20.44 -1.39 20.07
N PRO A 32 -20.77 -1.34 18.77
CA PRO A 32 -20.05 -2.14 17.78
C PRO A 32 -18.57 -1.77 17.87
N SER A 33 -17.73 -2.73 18.21
CA SER A 33 -16.29 -2.49 18.13
C SER A 33 -15.99 -2.18 16.67
N HIS A 34 -15.50 -0.98 16.37
CA HIS A 34 -15.16 -0.58 15.01
C HIS A 34 -14.15 -1.58 14.45
N GLN A 35 -14.61 -2.40 13.50
CA GLN A 35 -13.84 -3.44 12.82
C GLN A 35 -13.74 -3.04 11.35
N ILE A 36 -12.52 -3.03 10.83
CA ILE A 36 -12.21 -2.64 9.47
C ILE A 36 -12.22 -3.91 8.60
N PRO A 37 -13.16 -4.07 7.67
CA PRO A 37 -13.15 -5.22 6.78
C PRO A 37 -11.93 -5.15 5.86
N LEU A 38 -11.19 -6.24 5.76
CA LEU A 38 -10.22 -6.44 4.68
C LEU A 38 -11.05 -6.61 3.40
N THR A 39 -10.74 -5.82 2.36
CA THR A 39 -11.48 -5.86 1.09
C THR A 39 -10.52 -5.73 -0.10
N MET A 40 -11.07 -5.74 -1.31
CA MET A 40 -10.34 -5.43 -2.53
C MET A 40 -10.08 -3.93 -2.73
N MET A 41 -10.62 -3.06 -1.88
CA MET A 41 -10.38 -1.60 -1.91
C MET A 41 -10.72 -0.99 -3.27
N GLU A 42 -12.00 -1.10 -3.67
CA GLU A 42 -12.46 -0.70 -4.99
C GLU A 42 -12.38 0.82 -5.26
N GLU A 43 -12.31 1.62 -4.19
CA GLU A 43 -12.27 3.10 -4.23
C GLU A 43 -10.86 3.68 -4.10
N SER A 44 -9.83 2.84 -3.99
CA SER A 44 -8.44 3.31 -3.92
C SER A 44 -7.91 3.71 -5.28
N VAL A 45 -6.96 4.64 -5.26
CA VAL A 45 -6.13 4.94 -6.42
C VAL A 45 -5.02 3.91 -6.52
N ASP A 46 -5.06 3.11 -7.57
CA ASP A 46 -4.20 1.95 -7.76
C ASP A 46 -3.49 1.93 -9.12
N ASP A 47 -3.49 3.06 -9.85
CA ASP A 47 -2.99 3.17 -11.22
C ASP A 47 -1.56 2.62 -11.36
N MET A 48 -1.41 1.67 -12.29
CA MET A 48 -0.15 0.99 -12.57
C MET A 48 0.64 1.63 -13.72
N TYR A 49 0.02 2.50 -14.51
CA TYR A 49 0.63 3.16 -15.65
C TYR A 49 1.26 2.21 -16.69
N GLU A 50 0.78 0.97 -16.80
CA GLU A 50 1.50 -0.10 -17.54
C GLU A 50 1.71 0.26 -19.02
N LYS A 51 0.76 1.00 -19.61
CA LYS A 51 0.74 1.31 -21.05
C LYS A 51 1.06 2.77 -21.37
N CYS A 52 1.20 3.61 -20.35
CA CYS A 52 1.28 5.06 -20.50
C CYS A 52 2.35 5.72 -19.65
N SER A 53 3.27 4.94 -19.07
CA SER A 53 4.30 5.48 -18.18
C SER A 53 5.06 6.67 -18.79
N ALA A 54 5.36 6.65 -20.10
CA ALA A 54 6.00 7.75 -20.80
C ALA A 54 5.12 9.01 -20.91
N GLU A 55 3.84 8.85 -21.27
CA GLU A 55 2.87 9.95 -21.36
C GLU A 55 2.59 10.56 -19.99
N MET A 56 2.42 9.72 -18.98
CA MET A 56 2.24 10.16 -17.59
C MET A 56 3.49 10.87 -17.07
N ALA A 57 4.70 10.40 -17.39
CA ALA A 57 5.92 11.12 -17.04
C ALA A 57 5.93 12.54 -17.63
N ALA A 58 5.60 12.68 -18.92
CA ALA A 58 5.53 13.98 -19.57
C ALA A 58 4.46 14.90 -18.95
N LYS A 59 3.29 14.36 -18.60
CA LYS A 59 2.23 15.12 -17.92
C LYS A 59 2.59 15.49 -16.48
N VAL A 60 3.29 14.61 -15.76
CA VAL A 60 3.81 14.89 -14.43
C VAL A 60 4.79 16.06 -14.47
N ASP A 61 5.73 16.05 -15.41
CA ASP A 61 6.74 17.09 -15.52
C ASP A 61 6.16 18.44 -16.00
N SER A 62 5.21 18.41 -16.94
CA SER A 62 4.65 19.63 -17.55
C SER A 62 3.47 20.25 -16.77
N TYR A 63 2.70 19.45 -16.02
CA TYR A 63 1.46 19.91 -15.40
C TYR A 63 1.36 19.52 -13.92
N TYR A 64 1.33 18.22 -13.59
CA TYR A 64 0.99 17.82 -12.21
C TYR A 64 2.00 18.32 -11.19
N PHE A 65 3.29 18.09 -11.39
CA PHE A 65 4.28 18.50 -10.40
C PHE A 65 4.37 20.02 -10.22
N PRO A 66 4.42 20.86 -11.29
CA PRO A 66 4.36 22.32 -11.15
C PRO A 66 3.15 22.84 -10.39
N GLU A 67 1.98 22.21 -10.54
CA GLU A 67 0.77 22.59 -9.82
C GLU A 67 0.76 22.08 -8.37
N GLU A 68 1.06 20.79 -8.17
CA GLU A 68 1.00 20.13 -6.86
C GLU A 68 2.08 20.65 -5.89
N ILE A 69 3.24 21.08 -6.40
CA ILE A 69 4.31 21.66 -5.57
C ILE A 69 3.98 23.06 -5.02
N LYS A 70 2.84 23.66 -5.41
CA LYS A 70 2.31 24.88 -4.79
C LYS A 70 1.67 24.57 -3.41
N ASN A 71 1.26 23.33 -3.17
CA ASN A 71 0.77 22.88 -1.86
C ASN A 71 1.91 22.90 -0.84
N ASN A 72 1.72 23.60 0.28
CA ASN A 72 2.76 23.77 1.30
C ASN A 72 3.23 22.44 1.91
N ASN A 73 2.36 21.47 2.14
CA ASN A 73 2.73 20.18 2.73
C ASN A 73 3.63 19.40 1.77
N PHE A 74 3.22 19.28 0.50
CA PHE A 74 4.03 18.58 -0.50
C PHE A 74 5.35 19.31 -0.75
N LYS A 75 5.31 20.63 -0.91
CA LYS A 75 6.49 21.48 -1.09
C LYS A 75 7.51 21.32 0.03
N ASN A 76 7.05 21.37 1.28
CA ASN A 76 7.93 21.28 2.44
C ASN A 76 8.55 19.87 2.54
N ALA A 77 7.73 18.83 2.34
CA ALA A 77 8.21 17.45 2.32
C ALA A 77 9.25 17.22 1.21
N TRP A 78 8.93 17.66 -0.01
CA TRP A 78 9.79 17.53 -1.17
C TRP A 78 11.11 18.26 -0.97
N ASN A 79 11.09 19.51 -0.49
CA ASN A 79 12.31 20.28 -0.27
C ASN A 79 13.22 19.67 0.80
N LEU A 80 12.65 19.13 1.89
CA LEU A 80 13.42 18.47 2.93
C LEU A 80 14.11 17.20 2.41
N ALA A 81 13.39 16.38 1.65
CA ALA A 81 13.92 15.15 1.07
C ALA A 81 15.04 15.39 0.03
N LYS A 82 15.11 16.59 -0.56
CA LYS A 82 15.94 16.90 -1.74
C LYS A 82 17.43 16.62 -1.54
N SER A 83 18.03 17.05 -0.42
CA SER A 83 19.46 16.86 -0.18
C SER A 83 19.79 15.38 0.07
N PHE A 84 18.97 14.69 0.85
CA PHE A 84 19.12 13.26 1.13
C PHE A 84 18.99 12.44 -0.14
N ALA A 85 17.96 12.71 -0.95
CA ALA A 85 17.73 12.04 -2.22
C ALA A 85 18.89 12.27 -3.20
N LYS A 86 19.41 13.50 -3.32
CA LYS A 86 20.57 13.81 -4.16
C LYS A 86 21.82 13.05 -3.75
N THR A 87 22.12 13.05 -2.46
CA THR A 87 23.29 12.33 -1.92
C THR A 87 23.15 10.83 -2.16
N LYS A 88 21.99 10.25 -1.85
CA LYS A 88 21.72 8.83 -2.08
C LYS A 88 21.83 8.51 -3.57
N TYR A 89 21.14 9.26 -4.43
CA TYR A 89 21.15 9.07 -5.87
C TYR A 89 22.57 9.13 -6.42
N LYS A 90 23.40 10.11 -6.05
CA LYS A 90 24.80 10.21 -6.49
C LYS A 90 25.62 8.97 -6.14
N ASN A 91 25.44 8.45 -4.93
CA ASN A 91 26.23 7.34 -4.40
C ASN A 91 25.75 5.94 -4.82
N ARG A 92 24.61 5.82 -5.50
CA ARG A 92 24.13 4.52 -6.01
C ARG A 92 24.98 4.03 -7.20
N PRO A 93 25.33 2.73 -7.25
CA PRO A 93 25.98 2.16 -8.42
C PRO A 93 25.03 2.06 -9.63
N ASP A 94 23.74 1.81 -9.36
CA ASP A 94 22.68 1.75 -10.35
C ASP A 94 21.93 3.10 -10.47
N LYS A 95 21.66 3.52 -11.70
CA LYS A 95 20.89 4.75 -11.99
C LYS A 95 19.55 4.47 -12.66
N GLU A 96 19.02 3.24 -12.50
CA GLU A 96 17.72 2.87 -13.08
C GLU A 96 16.57 3.71 -12.51
N LEU A 97 16.60 4.00 -11.21
CA LEU A 97 15.68 4.96 -10.59
C LEU A 97 16.12 6.39 -10.93
N THR A 98 15.18 7.25 -11.31
CA THR A 98 15.45 8.68 -11.48
C THR A 98 15.64 9.38 -10.13
N LEU A 99 16.23 10.58 -10.13
CA LEU A 99 16.34 11.39 -8.91
C LEU A 99 14.95 11.69 -8.29
N ASN A 100 13.94 11.97 -9.11
CA ASN A 100 12.58 12.24 -8.62
C ASN A 100 11.96 11.00 -7.97
N GLN A 101 12.18 9.81 -8.52
CA GLN A 101 11.76 8.55 -7.91
C GLN A 101 12.44 8.29 -6.56
N VAL A 102 13.76 8.51 -6.49
CA VAL A 102 14.49 8.41 -5.22
C VAL A 102 13.95 9.42 -4.19
N GLN A 103 13.68 10.65 -4.63
CA GLN A 103 13.15 11.70 -3.75
C GLN A 103 11.72 11.41 -3.29
N ALA A 104 10.87 10.87 -4.16
CA ALA A 104 9.51 10.42 -3.82
C ALA A 104 9.53 9.35 -2.71
N ILE A 105 10.46 8.40 -2.78
CA ILE A 105 10.65 7.41 -1.70
C ILE A 105 10.99 8.11 -0.37
N TYR A 106 11.94 9.04 -0.36
CA TYR A 106 12.28 9.79 0.87
C TYR A 106 11.09 10.59 1.40
N VAL A 107 10.34 11.26 0.53
CA VAL A 107 9.13 12.01 0.89
C VAL A 107 8.09 11.10 1.55
N TYR A 108 7.96 9.87 1.05
CA TYR A 108 7.02 8.89 1.58
C TYR A 108 7.49 8.28 2.91
N THR A 109 8.80 8.08 3.12
CA THR A 109 9.31 7.38 4.32
C THR A 109 9.80 8.30 5.44
N GLN A 110 9.91 9.61 5.22
CA GLN A 110 10.42 10.54 6.23
C GLN A 110 9.46 10.71 7.42
N GLU A 111 10.02 10.88 8.62
CA GLU A 111 9.25 11.08 9.87
C GLU A 111 8.70 12.50 10.04
N PHE A 112 9.22 13.48 9.31
CA PHE A 112 8.71 14.86 9.36
C PHE A 112 9.07 15.62 8.08
N PRO A 113 8.15 16.41 7.48
CA PRO A 113 6.71 16.31 7.67
C PRO A 113 6.19 14.93 7.21
N LYS A 114 5.21 14.39 7.94
CA LYS A 114 4.64 13.04 7.72
C LYS A 114 3.64 13.00 6.55
N LEU A 115 4.12 13.32 5.34
CA LEU A 115 3.25 13.39 4.16
C LEU A 115 2.56 12.05 3.86
N TYR A 116 3.16 10.92 4.22
CA TYR A 116 2.58 9.59 3.99
C TYR A 116 1.20 9.41 4.63
N GLU A 117 0.91 10.06 5.77
CA GLU A 117 -0.40 9.92 6.43
C GLU A 117 -1.50 10.58 5.59
N GLU A 118 -1.27 11.83 5.16
CA GLU A 118 -2.16 12.59 4.28
C GLU A 118 -2.29 11.90 2.90
N PHE A 119 -1.16 11.53 2.30
CA PHE A 119 -1.12 10.87 1.01
C PHE A 119 -1.88 9.54 1.02
N ASN A 120 -1.63 8.68 2.02
CA ASN A 120 -2.32 7.39 2.13
C ASN A 120 -3.82 7.55 2.42
N ALA A 121 -4.23 8.59 3.13
CA ALA A 121 -5.65 8.89 3.33
C ALA A 121 -6.34 9.29 2.02
N ILE A 122 -5.66 10.09 1.19
CA ILE A 122 -6.19 10.53 -0.11
C ILE A 122 -6.20 9.40 -1.14
N VAL A 123 -5.14 8.58 -1.19
CA VAL A 123 -5.07 7.42 -2.10
C VAL A 123 -6.17 6.41 -1.79
N ARG A 124 -6.50 6.20 -0.51
CA ARG A 124 -7.46 5.19 -0.06
C ARG A 124 -8.87 5.34 -0.65
N ASP A 125 -9.37 6.57 -0.73
CA ASP A 125 -10.73 6.90 -1.18
C ASP A 125 -10.72 7.85 -2.39
N GLY A 126 -9.60 7.88 -3.11
CA GLY A 126 -9.30 8.91 -4.10
C GLY A 126 -9.86 8.65 -5.50
N LYS A 127 -10.34 7.43 -5.79
CA LYS A 127 -10.71 7.01 -7.16
C LYS A 127 -11.67 7.96 -7.85
N ALA A 128 -12.74 8.38 -7.16
CA ALA A 128 -13.73 9.30 -7.72
C ALA A 128 -13.16 10.70 -8.06
N LYS A 129 -12.06 11.11 -7.41
CA LYS A 129 -11.39 12.40 -7.61
C LYS A 129 -10.18 12.31 -8.52
N TYR A 130 -9.73 11.10 -8.84
CA TYR A 130 -8.43 10.84 -9.47
C TYR A 130 -8.25 11.49 -10.84
N THR A 131 -9.33 11.76 -11.58
CA THR A 131 -9.26 12.42 -12.90
C THR A 131 -9.54 13.92 -12.83
N THR A 132 -9.53 14.50 -11.62
CA THR A 132 -9.91 15.89 -11.37
C THR A 132 -8.81 16.64 -10.62
N PRO A 133 -8.81 17.98 -10.62
CA PRO A 133 -7.90 18.77 -9.79
C PRO A 133 -8.03 18.52 -8.28
N ALA A 134 -9.07 17.81 -7.82
CA ALA A 134 -9.28 17.50 -6.41
C ALA A 134 -8.37 16.36 -5.89
N PHE A 135 -7.65 15.64 -6.76
CA PHE A 135 -6.60 14.71 -6.36
C PHE A 135 -5.23 15.43 -6.45
N PRO A 136 -4.56 15.74 -5.31
CA PRO A 136 -3.42 16.64 -5.30
C PRO A 136 -2.04 15.94 -5.31
N TYR A 137 -1.97 14.65 -5.67
CA TYR A 137 -0.74 13.84 -5.56
C TYR A 137 -0.49 12.91 -6.75
N HIS A 138 -0.84 13.29 -7.97
CA HIS A 138 -0.55 12.52 -9.17
C HIS A 138 0.95 12.32 -9.37
N ALA A 139 1.76 13.36 -9.16
CA ALA A 139 3.20 13.29 -9.33
C ALA A 139 3.84 12.32 -8.33
N LEU A 140 3.46 12.43 -7.05
CA LEU A 140 3.97 11.56 -5.99
C LEU A 140 3.53 10.10 -6.21
N HIS A 141 2.26 9.87 -6.56
CA HIS A 141 1.75 8.53 -6.87
C HIS A 141 2.49 7.90 -8.06
N PHE A 142 2.66 8.65 -9.15
CA PHE A 142 3.38 8.18 -10.33
C PHE A 142 4.82 7.78 -10.01
N TRP A 143 5.57 8.65 -9.32
CA TRP A 143 6.97 8.35 -8.99
C TRP A 143 7.11 7.19 -8.01
N LEU A 144 6.24 7.06 -7.00
CA LEU A 144 6.27 5.92 -6.08
C LEU A 144 5.95 4.61 -6.79
N THR A 145 4.89 4.59 -7.60
CA THR A 145 4.50 3.40 -8.36
C THR A 145 5.60 2.95 -9.31
N THR A 146 6.13 3.85 -10.13
CA THR A 146 7.17 3.49 -11.10
C THR A 146 8.50 3.16 -10.43
N ALA A 147 8.83 3.79 -9.29
CA ALA A 147 10.00 3.41 -8.51
C ALA A 147 9.88 1.98 -7.97
N LEU A 148 8.71 1.59 -7.45
CA LEU A 148 8.47 0.23 -6.96
C LEU A 148 8.52 -0.80 -8.07
N GLN A 149 7.99 -0.49 -9.25
CA GLN A 149 8.10 -1.36 -10.42
C GLN A 149 9.57 -1.63 -10.78
N ILE A 150 10.41 -0.59 -10.83
CA ILE A 150 11.86 -0.73 -11.08
C ILE A 150 12.54 -1.53 -9.96
N ILE A 151 12.30 -1.18 -8.69
CA ILE A 151 12.90 -1.86 -7.54
C ILE A 151 12.54 -3.34 -7.51
N SER A 152 11.29 -3.69 -7.84
CA SER A 152 10.79 -5.06 -7.82
C SER A 152 11.34 -5.92 -8.97
N LYS A 153 11.91 -5.31 -10.01
CA LYS A 153 12.42 -6.02 -11.18
C LYS A 153 13.52 -6.99 -10.75
N ASN A 154 13.32 -8.27 -11.04
CA ASN A 154 14.25 -9.36 -10.73
C ASN A 154 14.62 -9.51 -9.25
N LYS A 155 13.83 -8.95 -8.32
CA LYS A 155 14.01 -9.21 -6.88
C LYS A 155 13.24 -10.46 -6.48
N PRO A 156 13.82 -11.33 -5.64
CA PRO A 156 13.08 -12.42 -5.05
C PRO A 156 11.95 -11.87 -4.19
N CYS A 157 10.81 -12.58 -4.17
CA CYS A 157 9.75 -12.29 -3.23
C CYS A 157 10.26 -12.44 -1.80
N GLN A 158 9.83 -11.55 -0.90
CA GLN A 158 10.27 -11.53 0.49
C GLN A 158 9.10 -11.78 1.43
N THR A 159 9.36 -12.48 2.53
CA THR A 159 8.42 -12.54 3.66
C THR A 159 8.57 -11.28 4.48
N THR A 160 7.47 -10.63 4.83
CA THR A 160 7.49 -9.46 5.71
C THR A 160 6.32 -9.49 6.70
N TYR A 161 6.39 -8.61 7.69
CA TYR A 161 5.46 -8.55 8.79
C TYR A 161 5.00 -7.11 9.02
N ARG A 162 3.70 -6.92 9.24
CA ARG A 162 3.13 -5.61 9.58
C ARG A 162 2.28 -5.73 10.83
N ARG A 163 2.48 -4.80 11.77
CA ARG A 163 1.67 -4.68 12.99
C ARG A 163 0.77 -3.46 12.87
N SER A 164 -0.47 -3.59 13.36
CA SER A 164 -1.38 -2.46 13.51
C SER A 164 -2.13 -2.55 14.85
N ARG A 165 -2.54 -1.41 15.38
CA ARG A 165 -3.46 -1.32 16.54
C ARG A 165 -4.91 -1.53 16.13
N ASP A 166 -5.22 -1.37 14.85
CA ASP A 166 -6.57 -1.52 14.31
C ASP A 166 -7.05 -2.97 14.37
N LYS A 167 -8.38 -3.12 14.41
CA LYS A 167 -9.05 -4.40 14.36
C LYS A 167 -9.60 -4.64 12.97
N PHE A 168 -9.08 -5.65 12.30
CA PHE A 168 -9.48 -6.07 10.97
C PHE A 168 -10.33 -7.34 10.98
N THR A 169 -11.26 -7.43 10.06
CA THR A 169 -12.07 -8.63 9.79
C THR A 169 -11.81 -9.13 8.37
N GLY A 170 -11.55 -10.41 8.22
CA GLY A 170 -11.41 -11.06 6.92
C GLY A 170 -11.59 -12.58 7.08
N GLN A 171 -11.93 -13.24 5.99
CA GLN A 171 -12.16 -14.68 5.97
C GLN A 171 -11.02 -15.41 5.25
N GLU A 172 -10.75 -16.65 5.64
CA GLU A 172 -9.83 -17.49 4.87
C GLU A 172 -10.35 -17.67 3.44
N ASN A 173 -9.44 -17.75 2.50
CA ASN A 173 -9.66 -17.75 1.05
C ASN A 173 -10.18 -16.45 0.45
N GLN A 174 -10.46 -15.42 1.24
CA GLN A 174 -10.82 -14.11 0.73
C GLN A 174 -9.61 -13.44 0.07
N GLU A 175 -9.86 -12.73 -1.04
CA GLU A 175 -8.88 -11.81 -1.62
C GLU A 175 -8.97 -10.43 -0.96
N MET A 176 -7.83 -9.75 -0.90
CA MET A 176 -7.70 -8.40 -0.39
C MET A 176 -6.57 -7.66 -1.07
N ARG A 177 -6.58 -6.34 -0.93
CA ARG A 177 -5.44 -5.47 -1.23
C ARG A 177 -5.17 -4.54 -0.06
N PHE A 178 -4.01 -3.88 -0.06
CA PHE A 178 -3.80 -2.79 0.86
C PHE A 178 -4.43 -1.51 0.34
N GLU A 179 -5.04 -0.79 1.26
CA GLU A 179 -5.78 0.44 1.04
C GLU A 179 -4.91 1.58 0.48
N PHE A 180 -3.60 1.49 0.69
CA PHE A 180 -2.61 2.50 0.39
C PHE A 180 -1.24 1.83 0.32
N TYR A 181 -0.19 2.59 0.06
CA TYR A 181 1.17 2.07 0.08
C TYR A 181 1.51 1.53 1.48
N SER A 182 1.70 0.22 1.63
CA SER A 182 1.97 -0.34 2.96
C SER A 182 3.47 -0.37 3.23
N GLY A 183 3.94 0.45 4.17
CA GLY A 183 5.32 0.47 4.69
C GLY A 183 5.65 1.82 5.35
N LYS A 184 6.42 1.84 6.44
CA LYS A 184 6.71 3.05 7.23
C LYS A 184 8.17 3.15 7.70
N SER A 185 8.81 2.07 8.16
CA SER A 185 10.18 2.12 8.68
C SER A 185 11.23 1.71 7.64
N GLU A 186 12.51 2.01 7.89
CA GLU A 186 13.64 1.58 7.04
C GLU A 186 13.74 0.05 6.86
N SER A 187 13.04 -0.72 7.72
CA SER A 187 12.92 -2.17 7.67
C SER A 187 11.60 -2.69 7.09
N GLU A 188 10.63 -1.83 6.77
CA GLU A 188 9.36 -2.23 6.19
C GLU A 188 9.43 -2.18 4.65
N ILE A 189 8.97 -3.27 4.02
CA ILE A 189 8.87 -3.36 2.58
C ILE A 189 7.68 -2.52 2.14
N LEU A 190 7.92 -1.57 1.23
CA LEU A 190 6.87 -0.78 0.61
C LEU A 190 6.09 -1.64 -0.38
N ILE A 191 4.79 -1.80 -0.15
CA ILE A 191 3.90 -2.62 -0.98
C ILE A 191 2.93 -1.71 -1.73
N PRO A 192 2.84 -1.80 -3.06
CA PRO A 192 1.93 -0.98 -3.84
C PRO A 192 0.46 -1.39 -3.64
N PRO A 193 -0.50 -0.47 -3.81
CA PRO A 193 -1.93 -0.72 -3.59
C PRO A 193 -2.56 -1.72 -4.58
N TYR A 194 -1.93 -1.95 -5.73
CA TYR A 194 -2.38 -2.93 -6.73
C TYR A 194 -1.91 -4.37 -6.47
N GLU A 195 -1.08 -4.63 -5.44
CA GLU A 195 -0.69 -5.99 -5.08
C GLU A 195 -1.86 -6.72 -4.41
N LYS A 196 -2.21 -7.90 -4.94
CA LYS A 196 -3.33 -8.71 -4.46
C LYS A 196 -2.85 -9.84 -3.57
N PHE A 197 -3.54 -9.99 -2.44
CA PHE A 197 -3.25 -11.04 -1.49
C PHE A 197 -4.48 -11.91 -1.25
N LYS A 198 -4.24 -13.20 -1.01
CA LYS A 198 -5.24 -14.12 -0.48
C LYS A 198 -4.96 -14.39 0.98
N ILE A 199 -5.99 -14.30 1.83
CA ILE A 199 -5.89 -14.71 3.24
C ILE A 199 -5.84 -16.23 3.27
N ILE A 200 -4.67 -16.79 3.58
CA ILE A 200 -4.49 -18.24 3.67
C ILE A 200 -4.73 -18.77 5.08
N LYS A 201 -4.66 -17.90 6.09
CA LYS A 201 -4.90 -18.27 7.48
C LYS A 201 -5.30 -17.06 8.32
N ALA A 202 -6.28 -17.23 9.20
CA ALA A 202 -6.60 -16.26 10.25
C ALA A 202 -6.44 -16.93 11.63
N VAL A 203 -5.56 -16.39 12.47
CA VAL A 203 -5.22 -16.95 13.78
C VAL A 203 -5.62 -15.97 14.87
N ASP A 204 -6.43 -16.40 15.83
CA ASP A 204 -6.65 -15.65 17.06
C ASP A 204 -5.49 -15.91 18.03
N GLY A 205 -4.91 -14.84 18.57
CA GLY A 205 -3.69 -14.88 19.39
C GLY A 205 -2.40 -14.74 18.59
N SER A 206 -1.32 -15.22 19.19
CA SER A 206 0.04 -15.14 18.66
C SER A 206 0.27 -16.12 17.52
N TYR A 207 1.14 -15.75 16.57
CA TYR A 207 1.55 -16.62 15.48
C TYR A 207 3.01 -16.37 15.10
N GLU A 208 3.86 -17.39 15.25
CA GLU A 208 5.30 -17.32 14.97
C GLU A 208 6.01 -16.11 15.63
N GLU A 209 6.55 -15.19 14.82
CA GLU A 209 7.23 -13.96 15.26
C GLU A 209 6.26 -12.88 15.80
N LEU A 210 4.96 -13.02 15.51
CA LEU A 210 3.91 -12.08 15.91
C LEU A 210 3.31 -12.47 17.27
N LYS A 211 4.16 -12.57 18.29
CA LYS A 211 3.77 -13.02 19.65
C LYS A 211 2.92 -12.02 20.42
N ASP A 212 3.01 -10.75 20.04
CA ASP A 212 2.34 -9.60 20.66
C ASP A 212 0.95 -9.31 20.06
N CYS A 213 0.53 -10.07 19.06
CA CYS A 213 -0.71 -9.85 18.33
C CYS A 213 -1.89 -10.63 18.93
N LYS A 214 -3.05 -9.97 19.03
CA LYS A 214 -4.33 -10.61 19.42
C LYS A 214 -4.99 -11.39 18.29
N LYS A 215 -4.63 -11.06 17.05
CA LYS A 215 -5.11 -11.72 15.82
C LYS A 215 -4.06 -11.52 14.75
N VAL A 216 -3.79 -12.56 13.97
CA VAL A 216 -2.81 -12.57 12.88
C VAL A 216 -3.46 -13.08 11.61
N TYR A 217 -3.29 -12.35 10.52
CA TYR A 217 -3.62 -12.81 9.16
C TYR A 217 -2.33 -13.22 8.45
N VAL A 218 -2.29 -14.46 7.97
CA VAL A 218 -1.26 -14.90 7.03
C VAL A 218 -1.82 -14.71 5.64
N ILE A 219 -1.15 -13.89 4.85
CA ILE A 219 -1.58 -13.49 3.52
C ILE A 219 -0.50 -13.84 2.50
N LYS A 220 -0.94 -14.24 1.31
CA LYS A 220 -0.07 -14.72 0.24
C LYS A 220 -0.31 -13.91 -1.02
N SER A 221 0.75 -13.42 -1.65
CA SER A 221 0.61 -12.72 -2.93
C SER A 221 -0.01 -13.65 -3.99
N THR A 222 -0.95 -13.10 -4.76
CA THR A 222 -1.69 -13.77 -5.84
C THR A 222 -1.57 -13.02 -7.17
N GLY A 223 -0.64 -12.08 -7.26
CA GLY A 223 -0.42 -11.23 -8.43
C GLY A 223 -0.90 -9.79 -8.21
N LYS A 224 -1.10 -9.08 -9.31
CA LYS A 224 -1.47 -7.66 -9.32
C LYS A 224 -2.85 -7.49 -9.93
N THR A 225 -3.61 -6.52 -9.45
CA THR A 225 -4.87 -6.07 -10.06
C THR A 225 -5.04 -4.60 -9.80
N SER A 226 -5.55 -3.88 -10.81
CA SER A 226 -5.81 -2.45 -10.72
C SER A 226 -7.14 -2.10 -11.34
N ASN A 227 -7.86 -1.20 -10.70
CA ASN A 227 -9.11 -0.63 -11.17
C ASN A 227 -8.90 0.64 -12.01
N LEU A 228 -7.74 1.27 -11.86
CA LEU A 228 -7.28 2.38 -12.66
C LEU A 228 -6.07 1.94 -13.49
N ASP A 229 -6.09 2.23 -14.78
CA ASP A 229 -4.89 2.12 -15.61
C ASP A 229 -4.95 3.26 -16.60
N CYS A 230 -3.95 4.15 -16.51
CA CYS A 230 -3.77 5.28 -17.41
C CYS A 230 -4.95 6.25 -17.41
N LYS A 231 -5.62 6.44 -16.27
CA LYS A 231 -6.87 7.25 -16.19
C LYS A 231 -6.65 8.74 -16.07
N ALA A 232 -5.48 9.16 -15.57
CA ALA A 232 -5.17 10.56 -15.30
C ALA A 232 -4.30 11.23 -16.38
N ILE A 233 -4.16 10.62 -17.57
CA ILE A 233 -3.48 11.25 -18.73
C ILE A 233 -4.29 12.41 -19.29
#